data_AF-A0A7S7NNV7-F1
#
_entry.id   AF-A0A7S7NNV7-F1
#
_cell.length_a   1.000
_cell.length_b   1.000
_cell.length_c   1.000
_cell.angle_alpha   90.00
_cell.angle_beta   90.00
_cell.angle_gamma   90.00
#
_symmetry.space_group_name_H-M   'P 1'
#
loop_
_entity.id
_entity.type
_entity.pdbx_description
1 polymer ?
#
loop_
_entity_poly.entity_id
_entity_poly.type
_entity_poly.pdbx_seq_one_letter_code
_entity_poly.pdbx_strand_id
1 'polypeptide(L)'
;MDTSSQQDVKALPPDFRSFSSPAGAYVLELRGPRGWRPPQAQAELFSARPGARRSVWTKPLPHRYGPAQAVVSDEGLVLLLDEGLRTPGPLAVAVLARDGSETARYSTSGIAKAAGVTLPALIKSARVGIWMSAPPAMTPDGAAVVLEAAGVQLKVELHSGRLSRSRK
;
A
#
# COMPACT_ATOMS: atom_id res chain seq x y z
N MET A 1 4.55 40.49 -18.87
CA MET A 1 5.06 39.60 -17.81
C MET A 1 3.85 39.16 -17.02
N ASP A 2 3.36 37.96 -17.29
CA ASP A 2 2.14 37.45 -16.66
C ASP A 2 2.52 36.19 -15.87
N THR A 3 2.82 36.37 -14.58
CA THR A 3 3.06 35.29 -13.63
C THR A 3 1.72 34.69 -13.25
N SER A 4 1.17 33.87 -14.14
CA SER A 4 0.05 32.99 -13.81
C SER A 4 0.58 31.86 -12.93
N SER A 5 0.22 31.95 -11.65
CA SER A 5 0.42 30.95 -10.61
C SER A 5 -0.05 29.58 -11.09
N GLN A 6 0.88 28.71 -11.52
CA GLN A 6 0.60 27.29 -11.66
C GLN A 6 0.33 26.75 -10.25
N GLN A 7 -0.94 26.70 -9.87
CA GLN A 7 -1.38 25.87 -8.76
C GLN A 7 -0.87 24.46 -9.04
N ASP A 8 -0.07 23.96 -8.11
CA ASP A 8 0.54 22.63 -8.12
C ASP A 8 -0.59 21.59 -8.00
N VAL A 9 -1.30 21.32 -9.11
CA VAL A 9 -2.38 20.34 -9.15
C VAL A 9 -1.72 18.98 -9.01
N LYS A 10 -1.71 18.48 -7.77
CA LYS A 10 -1.24 17.14 -7.48
C LYS A 10 -1.97 16.15 -8.38
N ALA A 11 -1.23 15.51 -9.27
CA ALA A 11 -1.81 14.57 -10.23
C ALA A 11 -2.58 13.48 -9.48
N LEU A 12 -3.85 13.27 -9.87
CA LEU A 12 -4.65 12.16 -9.37
C LEU A 12 -3.98 10.83 -9.79
N PRO A 13 -4.08 9.77 -8.98
CA PRO A 13 -3.58 8.48 -9.39
C PRO A 13 -4.37 7.96 -10.61
N PRO A 14 -3.76 7.10 -11.45
CA PRO A 14 -4.48 6.46 -12.54
C PRO A 14 -5.75 5.77 -12.05
N ASP A 15 -6.82 5.87 -12.85
CA ASP A 15 -8.12 5.25 -12.56
C ASP A 15 -8.03 3.71 -12.53
N PHE A 16 -6.98 3.11 -13.10
CA PHE A 16 -6.72 1.68 -13.06
C PHE A 16 -5.26 1.40 -12.71
N ARG A 17 -5.03 0.46 -11.77
CA ARG A 17 -3.70 -0.07 -11.44
C ARG A 17 -3.79 -1.56 -11.14
N SER A 18 -2.73 -2.29 -11.44
CA SER A 18 -2.65 -3.74 -11.23
C SER A 18 -1.36 -4.11 -10.52
N PHE A 19 -1.45 -5.03 -9.57
CA PHE A 19 -0.32 -5.56 -8.79
C PHE A 19 -0.40 -7.08 -8.78
N SER A 20 0.61 -7.73 -9.34
CA SER A 20 0.70 -9.19 -9.41
C SER A 20 1.58 -9.73 -8.30
N SER A 21 1.24 -10.92 -7.80
CA SER A 21 2.12 -11.68 -6.93
C SER A 21 3.35 -12.20 -7.70
N PRO A 22 4.46 -12.56 -7.01
CA PRO A 22 5.69 -12.98 -7.66
C PRO A 22 5.53 -14.14 -8.66
N ALA A 23 4.76 -15.18 -8.31
CA ALA A 23 4.46 -16.29 -9.22
C ALA A 23 3.27 -16.01 -10.14
N GLY A 24 2.63 -14.84 -10.04
CA GLY A 24 1.44 -14.48 -10.81
C GLY A 24 0.18 -15.26 -10.41
N ALA A 25 0.20 -15.98 -9.29
CA ALA A 25 -0.95 -16.73 -8.78
C ALA A 25 -2.11 -15.83 -8.35
N TYR A 26 -1.81 -14.59 -7.97
CA TYR A 26 -2.82 -13.59 -7.61
C TYR A 26 -2.54 -12.25 -8.25
N VAL A 27 -3.61 -11.53 -8.58
CA VAL A 27 -3.54 -10.18 -9.15
C VAL A 27 -4.56 -9.30 -8.45
N LEU A 28 -4.09 -8.22 -7.84
CA LEU A 28 -4.93 -7.17 -7.28
C LEU A 28 -5.13 -6.07 -8.33
N GLU A 29 -6.38 -5.79 -8.67
CA GLU A 29 -6.74 -4.61 -9.46
C GLU A 29 -7.35 -3.54 -8.57
N LEU A 30 -6.94 -2.31 -8.82
CA LEU A 30 -7.50 -1.11 -8.21
C LEU A 30 -8.20 -0.31 -9.29
N ARG A 31 -9.44 0.09 -9.00
CA ARG A 31 -10.26 0.92 -9.86
C ARG A 31 -10.72 2.15 -9.09
N GLY A 32 -10.44 3.33 -9.64
CA GLY A 32 -11.07 4.58 -9.24
C GLY A 32 -12.26 4.89 -10.15
N PRO A 33 -13.29 5.58 -9.65
CA PRO A 33 -14.30 6.16 -10.53
C PRO A 33 -13.65 7.23 -11.40
N ARG A 34 -14.23 7.50 -12.57
CA ARG A 34 -13.69 8.47 -13.54
C ARG A 34 -13.41 9.81 -12.87
N GLY A 35 -12.15 10.24 -12.88
CA GLY A 35 -11.72 11.49 -12.26
C GLY A 35 -11.88 11.55 -10.74
N TRP A 36 -11.99 10.38 -10.08
CA TRP A 36 -12.09 10.21 -8.62
C TRP A 36 -13.25 10.96 -7.97
N ARG A 37 -14.44 10.92 -8.59
CA ARG A 37 -15.67 11.53 -8.08
C ARG A 37 -16.81 10.49 -7.97
N PRO A 38 -17.26 10.11 -6.77
CA PRO A 38 -16.66 10.43 -5.46
C PRO A 38 -15.29 9.74 -5.27
N PRO A 39 -14.42 10.23 -4.38
CA PRO A 39 -13.11 9.62 -4.15
C PRO A 39 -13.27 8.35 -3.30
N GLN A 40 -13.48 7.23 -3.99
CA GLN A 40 -13.66 5.91 -3.40
C GLN A 40 -12.99 4.86 -4.28
N ALA A 41 -11.86 4.30 -3.83
CA ALA A 41 -11.24 3.21 -4.56
C ALA A 41 -12.01 1.91 -4.36
N GLN A 42 -12.12 1.14 -5.43
CA GLN A 42 -12.56 -0.24 -5.43
C GLN A 42 -11.35 -1.14 -5.70
N ALA A 43 -11.25 -2.24 -4.96
CA ALA A 43 -10.24 -3.25 -5.18
C ALA A 43 -10.90 -4.58 -5.50
N GLU A 44 -10.28 -5.33 -6.39
CA GLU A 44 -10.67 -6.70 -6.74
C GLU A 44 -9.42 -7.57 -6.75
N LEU A 45 -9.46 -8.65 -5.96
CA LEU A 45 -8.41 -9.65 -5.98
C LEU A 45 -8.86 -10.82 -6.85
N PHE A 46 -7.98 -11.24 -7.74
CA PHE A 46 -8.18 -12.40 -8.58
C PHE A 46 -7.16 -13.48 -8.26
N SER A 47 -7.60 -14.73 -8.24
CA SER A 47 -6.69 -15.86 -8.40
C SER A 47 -6.52 -16.12 -9.90
N ALA A 48 -5.27 -16.21 -10.35
CA ALA A 48 -4.92 -16.51 -11.72
C ALA A 48 -4.32 -17.92 -11.80
N ARG A 49 -4.78 -18.66 -12.80
CA ARG A 49 -4.21 -19.92 -13.27
C ARG A 49 -3.98 -19.79 -14.77
N PRO A 50 -3.13 -20.61 -15.39
CA PRO A 50 -2.96 -20.61 -16.84
C PRO A 50 -4.33 -20.68 -17.54
N GLY A 51 -4.66 -19.67 -18.34
CA GLY A 51 -5.91 -19.59 -19.12
C GLY A 51 -7.18 -19.24 -18.32
N ALA A 52 -7.11 -19.02 -17.01
CA ALA A 52 -8.29 -18.72 -16.20
C ALA A 52 -8.01 -17.69 -15.09
N ARG A 53 -8.92 -16.73 -14.94
CA ARG A 53 -8.89 -15.74 -13.87
C ARG A 53 -10.22 -15.75 -13.13
N ARG A 54 -10.19 -15.93 -11.81
CA ARG A 54 -11.38 -15.97 -10.97
C ARG A 54 -11.32 -14.88 -9.93
N SER A 55 -12.39 -14.09 -9.82
CA SER A 55 -12.55 -13.12 -8.73
C SER A 55 -12.64 -13.85 -7.39
N VAL A 56 -11.82 -13.44 -6.44
CA VAL A 56 -11.78 -13.95 -5.07
C VAL A 56 -12.66 -13.07 -4.19
N TRP A 57 -12.47 -11.76 -4.28
CA TRP A 57 -13.31 -10.76 -3.63
C TRP A 57 -13.22 -9.42 -4.36
N THR A 58 -14.26 -8.61 -4.15
CA THR A 58 -14.33 -7.22 -4.59
C THR A 58 -14.83 -6.37 -3.43
N LYS A 59 -14.14 -5.28 -3.09
CA LYS A 59 -14.58 -4.37 -2.02
C LYS A 59 -14.14 -2.93 -2.23
N PRO A 60 -14.88 -1.96 -1.65
CA PRO A 60 -14.34 -0.62 -1.46
C PRO A 60 -13.13 -0.68 -0.51
N LEU A 61 -12.11 0.13 -0.80
CA LEU A 61 -10.97 0.31 0.09
C LEU A 61 -11.17 1.49 1.04
N PRO A 62 -10.52 1.47 2.21
CA PRO A 62 -10.49 2.62 3.12
C PRO A 62 -9.71 3.83 2.56
N HIS A 63 -8.96 3.63 1.47
CA HIS A 63 -8.23 4.70 0.77
C HIS A 63 -9.18 5.48 -0.14
N ARG A 64 -9.12 6.80 -0.08
CA ARG A 64 -9.97 7.70 -0.89
C ARG A 64 -9.58 7.64 -2.37
N TYR A 65 -8.29 7.61 -2.65
CA TYR A 65 -7.70 7.59 -3.99
C TYR A 65 -6.94 6.28 -4.27
N GLY A 66 -7.28 5.24 -3.50
CA GLY A 66 -6.59 3.95 -3.53
C GLY A 66 -5.21 4.03 -2.90
N PRO A 67 -4.59 2.90 -2.53
CA PRO A 67 -3.25 2.90 -1.98
C PRO A 67 -2.24 3.46 -2.99
N ALA A 68 -1.13 4.06 -2.57
CA ALA A 68 -0.06 4.46 -3.50
C ALA A 68 0.68 3.23 -4.06
N GLN A 69 0.91 2.22 -3.23
CA GLN A 69 1.54 0.96 -3.59
C GLN A 69 0.78 -0.22 -2.95
N ALA A 70 0.86 -1.39 -3.57
CA ALA A 70 0.38 -2.62 -2.99
C ALA A 70 1.37 -3.76 -3.23
N VAL A 71 1.39 -4.73 -2.33
CA VAL A 71 2.15 -5.96 -2.44
C VAL A 71 1.18 -7.12 -2.29
N VAL A 72 1.27 -8.12 -3.18
CA VAL A 72 0.38 -9.29 -3.20
C VAL A 72 1.25 -10.55 -3.08
N SER A 73 0.97 -11.39 -2.09
CA SER A 73 1.64 -12.69 -1.92
C SER A 73 1.06 -13.75 -2.86
N ASP A 74 1.80 -14.83 -3.09
CA ASP A 74 1.32 -15.98 -3.86
C ASP A 74 0.25 -16.81 -3.11
N GLU A 75 -0.08 -16.43 -1.87
CA GLU A 75 -1.20 -16.98 -1.11
C GLU A 75 -2.46 -16.08 -1.16
N GLY A 76 -2.38 -14.92 -1.83
CA GLY A 76 -3.48 -13.98 -1.97
C GLY A 76 -3.64 -13.01 -0.80
N LEU A 77 -2.66 -12.95 0.11
CA LEU A 77 -2.56 -11.88 1.12
C LEU A 77 -2.09 -10.59 0.48
N VAL A 78 -2.60 -9.46 0.97
CA VAL A 78 -2.37 -8.14 0.36
C VAL A 78 -1.91 -7.14 1.42
N LEU A 79 -0.85 -6.40 1.10
CA LEU A 79 -0.41 -5.22 1.82
C LEU A 79 -0.73 -3.97 0.99
N LEU A 80 -1.40 -2.99 1.57
CA LEU A 80 -1.71 -1.71 0.96
C LEU A 80 -0.91 -0.61 1.66
N LEU A 81 -0.29 0.28 0.88
CA LEU A 81 0.66 1.28 1.38
C LEU A 81 0.32 2.69 0.89
N ASP A 82 0.22 3.61 1.85
CA ASP A 82 -0.04 5.05 1.69
C ASP A 82 -1.30 5.41 0.88
N GLU A 83 -1.78 6.66 0.99
CA GLU A 83 -2.82 7.17 0.10
C GLU A 83 -2.23 7.51 -1.29
N GLY A 84 -3.00 7.26 -2.37
CA GLY A 84 -2.56 7.43 -3.75
C GLY A 84 -2.17 8.86 -4.10
N LEU A 85 -2.80 9.84 -3.43
CA LEU A 85 -2.42 11.25 -3.52
C LEU A 85 -1.13 11.60 -2.79
N ARG A 86 -0.41 10.67 -2.15
CA ARG A 86 0.84 10.93 -1.41
C ARG A 86 0.71 12.14 -0.48
N THR A 87 -0.44 12.33 0.13
CA THR A 87 -0.65 13.28 1.22
C THR A 87 -0.67 12.50 2.52
N PRO A 88 -0.21 13.06 3.65
CA PRO A 88 -0.40 12.44 4.94
C PRO A 88 -1.88 12.11 5.14
N GLY A 89 -2.17 10.81 5.23
CA GLY A 89 -3.51 10.29 5.43
C GLY A 89 -3.58 9.51 6.74
N PRO A 90 -4.79 9.14 7.19
CA PRO A 90 -4.93 8.31 8.38
C PRO A 90 -4.33 6.90 8.20
N LEU A 91 -4.04 6.50 6.95
CA LEU A 91 -3.63 5.15 6.58
C LEU A 91 -2.26 5.14 5.92
N ALA A 92 -1.31 4.48 6.57
CA ALA A 92 0.03 4.21 6.05
C ALA A 92 0.18 2.76 5.59
N VAL A 93 -0.41 1.83 6.34
CA VAL A 93 -0.40 0.39 6.06
C VAL A 93 -1.77 -0.20 6.34
N ALA A 94 -2.30 -1.01 5.43
CA ALA A 94 -3.38 -1.96 5.70
C ALA A 94 -2.98 -3.36 5.22
N VAL A 95 -3.35 -4.38 5.97
CA VAL A 95 -3.15 -5.79 5.61
C VAL A 95 -4.50 -6.43 5.39
N LEU A 96 -4.70 -7.06 4.24
CA LEU A 96 -5.90 -7.80 3.90
C LEU A 96 -5.58 -9.29 3.77
N ALA A 97 -6.41 -10.11 4.39
CA ALA A 97 -6.40 -11.55 4.17
C ALA A 97 -6.94 -11.90 2.79
N ARG A 98 -6.78 -13.18 2.41
CA ARG A 98 -7.22 -13.71 1.12
C ARG A 98 -8.72 -13.54 0.86
N ASP A 99 -9.54 -13.48 1.90
CA ASP A 99 -10.99 -13.25 1.81
C ASP A 99 -11.38 -11.76 1.73
N GLY A 100 -10.38 -10.86 1.80
CA GLY A 100 -10.57 -9.42 1.75
C GLY A 100 -10.85 -8.78 3.11
N SER A 101 -10.90 -9.56 4.20
CA SER A 101 -10.98 -9.02 5.56
C SER A 101 -9.69 -8.27 5.91
N GLU A 102 -9.81 -7.18 6.68
CA GLU A 102 -8.65 -6.41 7.13
C GLU A 102 -8.12 -7.02 8.43
N THR A 103 -6.86 -7.48 8.41
CA THR A 103 -6.22 -8.10 9.57
C THR A 103 -5.42 -7.10 10.39
N ALA A 104 -4.92 -6.02 9.77
CA ALA A 104 -4.24 -4.94 10.47
C ALA A 104 -4.31 -3.60 9.73
N ARG A 105 -4.15 -2.53 10.52
CA ARG A 105 -4.10 -1.15 10.08
C ARG A 105 -3.10 -0.35 10.89
N TYR A 106 -2.29 0.46 10.22
CA TYR A 106 -1.36 1.39 10.85
C TYR A 106 -1.42 2.78 10.22
N SER A 107 -1.46 3.79 11.08
CA SER A 107 -1.26 5.19 10.69
C SER A 107 0.23 5.51 10.54
N THR A 108 0.57 6.61 9.88
CA THR A 108 1.97 7.07 9.77
C THR A 108 2.61 7.34 11.14
N SER A 109 1.82 7.81 12.13
CA SER A 109 2.29 7.95 13.51
C SER A 109 2.56 6.60 14.18
N GLY A 110 1.74 5.58 13.90
CA GLY A 110 1.98 4.20 14.33
C GLY A 110 3.27 3.62 13.75
N ILE A 111 3.55 3.92 12.47
CA ILE A 111 4.82 3.56 11.83
C ILE A 111 6.00 4.26 12.50
N ALA A 112 5.91 5.58 12.77
CA ALA A 112 6.97 6.32 13.46
C ALA A 112 7.28 5.70 14.83
N LYS A 113 6.22 5.36 15.59
CA LYS A 113 6.35 4.67 16.88
C LYS A 113 7.04 3.31 16.74
N ALA A 114 6.65 2.50 15.76
CA ALA A 114 7.27 1.20 15.50
C ALA A 114 8.75 1.30 15.09
N ALA A 115 9.10 2.34 14.33
CA ALA A 115 10.48 2.64 13.96
C ALA A 115 11.31 3.22 15.12
N GLY A 116 10.67 3.72 16.18
CA GLY A 116 11.33 4.36 17.32
C GLY A 116 11.85 5.75 17.00
N VAL A 117 11.16 6.47 16.11
CA VAL A 117 11.52 7.83 15.68
C VAL A 117 10.33 8.79 15.81
N THR A 118 10.59 10.09 15.76
CA THR A 118 9.51 11.08 15.69
C THR A 118 8.87 11.09 14.29
N LEU A 119 7.60 11.47 14.20
CA LEU A 119 6.90 11.59 12.91
C LEU A 119 7.62 12.56 11.94
N PRO A 120 8.11 13.75 12.36
CA PRO A 120 8.89 14.60 11.47
C PRO A 120 10.19 13.96 10.97
N ALA A 121 10.90 13.21 11.82
CA ALA A 121 12.12 12.51 11.41
C ALA A 121 11.82 11.40 10.39
N LEU A 122 10.72 10.67 10.59
CA LEU A 122 10.23 9.66 9.66
C LEU A 122 9.96 10.28 8.28
N ILE A 123 9.14 11.33 8.22
CA ILE A 123 8.77 12.00 6.96
C ILE A 123 10.02 12.58 6.28
N LYS A 124 10.93 13.21 7.04
CA LYS A 124 12.18 13.77 6.50
C LYS A 124 13.09 12.71 5.85
N SER A 125 13.02 11.47 6.32
CA SER A 125 13.83 10.35 5.80
C SER A 125 13.21 9.64 4.59
N ALA A 126 11.98 9.99 4.23
CA ALA A 126 11.24 9.33 3.17
C ALA A 126 11.86 9.59 1.80
N ARG A 127 12.00 8.53 1.01
CA ARG A 127 12.41 8.58 -0.40
C ARG A 127 11.35 7.96 -1.32
N VAL A 128 10.44 7.17 -0.74
CA VAL A 128 9.32 6.51 -1.41
C VAL A 128 8.06 6.77 -0.61
N GLY A 129 7.00 7.23 -1.28
CA GLY A 129 5.74 7.56 -0.61
C GLY A 129 5.90 8.65 0.45
N ILE A 130 5.20 8.51 1.57
CA ILE A 130 5.18 9.50 2.65
C ILE A 130 6.25 9.25 3.70
N TRP A 131 6.66 8.00 3.91
CA TRP A 131 7.47 7.63 5.07
C TRP A 131 8.54 6.57 4.80
N MET A 132 8.49 5.87 3.67
CA MET A 132 9.43 4.78 3.38
C MET A 132 10.75 5.33 2.81
N SER A 133 11.87 4.79 3.25
CA SER A 133 13.21 5.14 2.75
C SER A 133 13.61 4.31 1.51
N ALA A 134 12.94 3.19 1.25
CA ALA A 134 13.11 2.33 0.07
C ALA A 134 11.78 1.66 -0.32
N PRO A 135 11.64 1.13 -1.55
CA PRO A 135 10.45 0.36 -1.94
C PRO A 135 10.22 -0.87 -1.04
N PRO A 136 8.96 -1.29 -0.84
CA PRO A 136 8.64 -2.50 -0.08
C PRO A 136 9.22 -3.75 -0.77
N ALA A 137 9.71 -4.69 0.02
CA ALA A 137 10.26 -5.96 -0.47
C ALA A 137 9.59 -7.14 0.24
N MET A 138 9.12 -8.12 -0.51
CA MET A 138 8.59 -9.37 0.05
C MET A 138 9.75 -10.27 0.51
N THR A 139 9.56 -10.98 1.63
CA THR A 139 10.52 -12.00 2.05
C THR A 139 10.50 -13.20 1.08
N PRO A 140 11.60 -13.97 0.94
CA PRO A 140 11.66 -15.08 -0.01
C PRO A 140 10.58 -16.17 0.20
N ASP A 141 10.13 -16.35 1.44
CA ASP A 141 9.06 -17.27 1.82
C ASP A 141 7.65 -16.71 1.57
N GLY A 142 7.52 -15.46 1.13
CA GLY A 142 6.24 -14.79 0.90
C GLY A 142 5.45 -14.45 2.15
N ALA A 143 5.95 -14.76 3.35
CA ALA A 143 5.19 -14.64 4.60
C ALA A 143 5.11 -13.20 5.15
N ALA A 144 6.02 -12.33 4.71
CA ALA A 144 6.13 -10.97 5.22
C ALA A 144 6.62 -9.97 4.16
N VAL A 145 6.46 -8.69 4.48
CA VAL A 145 7.02 -7.57 3.72
C VAL A 145 7.94 -6.77 4.62
N VAL A 146 9.13 -6.48 4.11
CA VAL A 146 10.12 -5.60 4.71
C VAL A 146 9.90 -4.19 4.17
N LEU A 147 9.79 -3.24 5.09
CA LEU A 147 9.58 -1.82 4.85
C LEU A 147 10.74 -1.05 5.49
N GLU A 148 11.50 -0.31 4.70
CA GLU A 148 12.59 0.52 5.24
C GLU A 148 12.06 1.90 5.61
N ALA A 149 12.38 2.36 6.83
CA ALA A 149 11.92 3.63 7.35
C ALA A 149 12.97 4.24 8.28
N ALA A 150 13.39 5.48 8.04
CA ALA A 150 14.33 6.19 8.91
C ALA A 150 15.59 5.39 9.30
N GLY A 151 16.15 4.63 8.36
CA GLY A 151 17.35 3.81 8.58
C GLY A 151 17.12 2.50 9.34
N VAL A 152 15.87 2.15 9.65
CA VAL A 152 15.50 0.86 10.26
C VAL A 152 14.66 0.02 9.30
N GLN A 153 14.66 -1.30 9.52
CA GLN A 153 13.78 -2.22 8.82
C GLN A 153 12.59 -2.57 9.71
N LEU A 154 11.40 -2.40 9.17
CA LEU A 154 10.15 -2.89 9.74
C LEU A 154 9.70 -4.11 8.95
N LYS A 155 9.18 -5.12 9.65
CA LYS A 155 8.62 -6.33 9.06
C LYS A 155 7.13 -6.36 9.36
N VAL A 156 6.32 -6.52 8.31
CA VAL A 156 4.87 -6.78 8.41
C VAL A 156 4.63 -8.23 8.03
N GLU A 157 4.20 -9.03 8.99
CA GLU A 157 3.72 -10.39 8.73
C GLU A 157 2.35 -10.34 8.04
N LEU A 158 2.20 -10.97 6.88
CA LEU A 158 0.99 -10.81 6.06
C LEU A 158 -0.22 -11.55 6.63
N HIS A 159 -0.01 -12.68 7.32
CA HIS A 159 -1.09 -13.45 7.93
C HIS A 159 -1.68 -12.77 9.15
N SER A 160 -0.83 -12.36 10.08
CA SER A 160 -1.23 -11.77 11.36
C SER A 160 -1.43 -10.25 11.27
N GLY A 161 -0.88 -9.63 10.23
CA GLY A 161 -0.74 -8.19 10.12
C GLY A 161 0.27 -7.58 11.09
N ARG A 162 1.02 -8.40 11.84
CA ARG A 162 1.92 -7.94 12.91
C ARG A 162 3.08 -7.12 12.34
N LEU A 163 3.16 -5.87 12.80
CA LEU A 163 4.30 -4.98 12.57
C LEU A 163 5.35 -5.13 13.67
N SER A 164 6.60 -5.36 13.27
CA SER A 164 7.74 -5.45 14.19
C SER A 164 8.98 -4.81 13.58
N ARG A 165 9.94 -4.44 14.42
CA ARG A 165 11.26 -3.99 13.95
C ARG A 165 12.14 -5.21 13.71
N SER A 166 12.69 -5.33 12.51
CA SER A 166 13.72 -6.34 12.23
C SER A 166 15.06 -5.83 12.75
N ARG A 167 15.83 -6.71 13.39
CA ARG A 167 17.26 -6.46 13.57
C ARG A 167 17.94 -6.69 12.23
N LYS A 168 18.84 -5.78 11.84
CA LYS A 168 19.79 -6.04 10.76
C LYS A 168 20.75 -7.13 11.21
#